data_AF-A0A8X6RJI3-F1
#
_entry.id   AF-A0A8X6RJI3-F1
#
_cell.length_a   1.000
_cell.length_b   1.000
_cell.length_c   1.000
_cell.angle_alpha   90.00
_cell.angle_beta   90.00
_cell.angle_gamma   90.00
#
_symmetry.space_group_name_H-M   'P 1'
#
loop_
_entity.id
_entity.type
_entity.pdbx_description
1 polymer ?
#
loop_
_entity_poly.entity_id
_entity_poly.type
_entity_poly.pdbx_seq_one_letter_code
_entity_poly.pdbx_strand_id
1 'polypeptide(L)'
;MWNCPNNSVRGCRLKNFIDNHDLSIAHPDTPTRLKSFTNDNNFINPNQYGFTRNLSTYHPLLGLTEKITAGFQRGRSTGAVFLDIKKGFRQGLG
;
A
#
# COMPACT_ATOMS: atom_id res chain seq x y z
N MET A 1 -13.90 8.62 -4.03
CA MET A 1 -13.15 9.07 -2.83
C MET A 1 -12.73 7.84 -2.07
N TRP A 2 -11.55 7.82 -1.44
CA TRP A 2 -10.85 6.66 -0.86
C TRP A 2 -11.63 5.97 0.26
N ASN A 3 -12.77 5.36 -0.08
CA ASN A 3 -13.84 4.87 0.79
C ASN A 3 -14.16 5.75 2.01
N CYS A 4 -13.77 7.03 1.99
CA CYS A 4 -14.05 8.01 3.02
C CYS A 4 -15.39 8.64 2.65
N PRO A 5 -16.47 8.35 3.40
CA PRO A 5 -17.73 8.98 3.12
C PRO A 5 -17.56 10.49 3.31
N ASN A 6 -18.00 11.22 2.30
CA ASN A 6 -18.15 12.67 2.21
C ASN A 6 -19.19 13.24 3.21
N ASN A 7 -19.56 12.45 4.23
CA ASN A 7 -20.35 12.85 5.38
C ASN A 7 -19.51 13.07 6.64
N SER A 8 -18.23 12.66 6.64
CA SER A 8 -17.35 12.92 7.77
C SER A 8 -16.72 14.31 7.64
N VAL A 9 -16.58 15.02 8.75
CA VAL A 9 -15.96 16.36 8.81
C VAL A 9 -14.58 16.37 8.14
N ARG A 10 -13.83 15.27 8.26
CA ARG A 10 -12.51 15.10 7.64
C ARG A 10 -12.60 14.93 6.12
N GLY A 11 -13.56 14.14 5.63
CA GLY A 11 -13.83 13.96 4.21
C GLY A 11 -14.26 15.26 3.52
N CYS A 12 -15.12 16.06 4.16
CA CYS A 12 -15.53 17.37 3.65
C CYS A 12 -14.38 18.37 3.59
N ARG A 13 -13.54 18.44 4.63
CA ARG A 13 -12.36 19.32 4.63
C ARG A 13 -11.38 18.97 3.51
N LEU A 14 -11.12 17.68 3.32
CA LEU A 14 -10.25 17.20 2.24
C LEU A 14 -10.84 17.57 0.87
N LYS A 15 -12.13 17.34 0.67
CA LYS A 15 -12.84 17.72 -0.57
C LYS A 15 -12.75 19.22 -0.85
N ASN A 16 -13.02 20.06 0.15
CA ASN A 16 -12.93 21.52 0.00
C ASN A 16 -11.51 21.97 -0.35
N PHE A 17 -10.48 21.36 0.23
CA PHE A 17 -9.10 21.70 -0.10
C PHE A 17 -8.77 21.39 -1.56
N ILE A 18 -9.17 20.21 -2.05
CA ILE A 18 -8.96 19.76 -3.43
C ILE A 18 -9.69 20.66 -4.41
N ASP A 19 -10.97 20.90 -4.15
CA ASP A 19 -11.85 21.72 -5.00
C ASP A 19 -11.32 23.17 -5.09
N ASN A 20 -10.63 23.67 -4.05
CA ASN A 20 -10.05 25.03 -4.01
C ASN A 20 -8.64 25.14 -4.61
N HIS A 21 -7.95 24.04 -4.90
CA HIS A 21 -6.52 24.06 -5.31
C HIS A 21 -6.25 23.43 -6.69
N ASP A 22 -7.28 23.24 -7.52
CA ASP A 22 -7.18 22.55 -8.83
C ASP A 22 -6.44 21.20 -8.74
N LEU A 23 -6.66 20.50 -7.63
CA LEU A 23 -6.09 19.19 -7.40
C LEU A 23 -7.12 18.14 -7.80
N SER A 24 -6.66 16.98 -8.24
CA SER A 24 -7.50 15.79 -8.36
C SER A 24 -6.89 14.66 -7.54
N ILE A 25 -7.70 14.03 -6.68
CA ILE A 25 -7.28 12.75 -6.09
C ILE A 25 -7.40 11.71 -7.19
N ALA A 26 -6.26 11.20 -7.65
CA ALA A 26 -6.23 9.95 -8.39
C ALA A 26 -6.85 8.86 -7.51
N HIS A 27 -8.05 8.39 -7.87
CA HIS A 27 -8.71 7.29 -7.19
C HIS A 27 -7.81 6.05 -7.29
N PRO A 28 -7.69 5.19 -6.25
CA PRO A 28 -6.94 3.94 -6.38
C PRO A 28 -7.45 3.07 -7.53
N ASP A 29 -8.72 3.26 -7.95
CA ASP A 29 -9.36 2.50 -9.02
C ASP A 29 -9.13 3.04 -10.44
N THR A 30 -8.68 4.29 -10.58
CA THR A 30 -8.26 4.84 -11.87
C THR A 30 -6.76 4.54 -12.04
N PRO A 31 -6.37 3.64 -12.95
CA PRO A 31 -4.96 3.38 -13.20
C PRO A 31 -4.30 4.66 -13.72
N THR A 32 -3.30 5.16 -13.00
CA THR A 32 -2.43 6.19 -13.56
C THR A 32 -1.52 5.54 -14.61
N ARG A 33 -1.02 6.33 -15.58
CA ARG A 33 -0.08 5.84 -16.60
C ARG A 33 1.08 5.05 -15.98
N LEU A 34 1.60 5.53 -14.84
CA LEU A 34 2.67 4.84 -14.11
C LEU A 34 2.21 3.49 -13.56
N LYS A 35 1.02 3.42 -12.93
CA LYS A 35 0.48 2.19 -12.34
C LYS A 35 0.24 1.11 -13.38
N SER A 36 -0.33 1.47 -14.54
CA SER A 36 -0.51 0.53 -15.65
C SER A 36 0.83 0.01 -16.13
N PHE A 37 1.78 0.91 -16.45
CA PHE A 37 3.09 0.52 -16.91
C PHE A 37 3.84 -0.40 -15.93
N THR A 38 3.80 -0.11 -14.62
CA THR A 38 4.45 -0.98 -13.62
C THR A 38 3.80 -2.34 -13.50
N ASN A 39 2.48 -2.42 -13.66
CA ASN A 39 1.75 -3.69 -13.60
C ASN A 39 2.00 -4.53 -14.86
N ASP A 40 1.89 -3.91 -16.04
CA ASP A 40 2.06 -4.57 -17.34
C ASP A 40 3.47 -5.16 -17.50
N ASN A 41 4.47 -4.53 -16.87
CA ASN A 41 5.86 -4.99 -16.88
C ASN A 41 6.27 -5.79 -15.64
N ASN A 42 5.33 -6.15 -14.75
CA ASN A 42 5.59 -6.92 -13.51
C ASN A 42 6.70 -6.33 -12.61
N PHE A 43 6.81 -4.99 -12.52
CA PHE A 43 7.82 -4.34 -11.67
C PHE A 43 7.45 -4.37 -10.18
N ILE A 44 6.18 -4.56 -9.84
CA ILE A 44 5.73 -4.67 -8.45
C ILE A 44 5.92 -6.10 -7.95
N ASN A 45 6.62 -6.28 -6.84
CA ASN A 45 6.80 -7.59 -6.23
C ASN A 45 5.43 -8.17 -5.81
N PRO A 46 5.11 -9.45 -6.11
CA PRO A 46 3.83 -10.06 -5.72
C PRO A 46 3.60 -10.11 -4.20
N ASN A 47 4.66 -9.99 -3.38
CA ASN A 47 4.57 -9.88 -1.92
C ASN A 47 4.57 -8.42 -1.43
N GLN A 48 4.37 -7.42 -2.30
CA GLN A 48 4.24 -6.01 -1.93
C GLN A 48 2.77 -5.67 -1.64
N TYR A 49 2.41 -5.70 -0.36
CA TYR A 49 1.05 -5.43 0.10
C TYR A 49 0.78 -3.94 0.34
N GLY A 50 1.81 -3.16 0.67
CA GLY A 50 1.68 -1.72 0.92
C GLY A 50 1.39 -0.95 -0.36
N PHE A 51 0.45 0.00 -0.28
CA PHE A 51 0.04 0.89 -1.38
C PHE A 51 -0.47 0.17 -2.65
N THR A 52 -0.79 -1.12 -2.55
CA THR A 52 -1.35 -1.93 -3.64
C THR A 52 -2.89 -1.97 -3.53
N ARG A 53 -3.59 -2.01 -4.67
CA ARG A 53 -5.07 -2.07 -4.68
C ARG A 53 -5.54 -3.40 -4.08
N ASN A 54 -6.65 -3.38 -3.35
CA ASN A 54 -7.34 -4.56 -2.81
C ASN A 54 -6.50 -5.41 -1.84
N LEU A 55 -5.36 -4.90 -1.35
CA LEU A 55 -4.58 -5.56 -0.31
C LEU A 55 -4.70 -4.76 0.99
N SER A 56 -5.09 -5.45 2.05
CA SER A 56 -5.14 -4.93 3.41
C SER A 56 -3.94 -5.41 4.22
N THR A 57 -3.71 -4.80 5.39
CA THR A 57 -2.68 -5.22 6.36
C THR A 57 -2.87 -6.67 6.84
N TYR A 58 -4.04 -7.26 6.64
CA TYR A 58 -4.31 -8.66 7.00
C TYR A 58 -3.56 -9.66 6.08
N HIS A 59 -3.46 -9.35 4.79
CA HIS A 59 -2.83 -10.24 3.80
C HIS A 59 -1.36 -10.58 4.12
N PRO A 60 -0.48 -9.62 4.46
CA PRO A 60 0.90 -9.94 4.83
C PRO A 60 0.98 -10.75 6.13
N LEU A 61 0.08 -10.51 7.11
CA LEU A 61 0.04 -11.27 8.35
C LEU A 61 -0.36 -12.73 8.10
N LEU A 62 -1.37 -12.95 7.26
CA LEU A 62 -1.80 -14.29 6.87
C LEU A 62 -0.65 -15.03 6.16
N GLY A 63 -0.04 -14.41 5.14
CA GLY A 63 1.06 -15.03 4.40
C GLY A 63 2.30 -15.29 5.26
N LEU A 64 2.59 -14.44 6.25
CA LEU A 64 3.65 -14.69 7.24
C LEU A 64 3.32 -15.92 8.11
N THR A 65 2.09 -16.00 8.60
CA THR A 65 1.62 -17.10 9.47
C THR A 65 1.66 -18.44 8.73
N GLU A 66 1.25 -18.47 7.47
CA GLU A 66 1.31 -19.65 6.61
C GLU A 66 2.76 -20.13 6.41
N LYS A 67 3.70 -19.20 6.13
CA LYS A 67 5.12 -19.53 5.96
C LYS A 67 5.73 -20.13 7.23
N ILE A 68 5.42 -19.55 8.40
CA ILE A 68 5.89 -20.06 9.69
C ILE A 68 5.32 -21.44 9.97
N THR A 69 4.01 -21.62 9.76
CA THR A 69 3.33 -22.89 10.01
C THR A 69 3.85 -24.00 9.08
N ALA A 70 4.07 -23.70 7.80
CA ALA A 70 4.63 -24.65 6.84
C ALA A 70 6.09 -25.03 7.18
N GLY A 71 6.88 -24.10 7.72
CA GLY A 71 8.23 -24.37 8.21
C GLY A 71 8.21 -25.33 9.41
N PHE A 72 7.32 -25.07 10.37
CA PHE A 72 7.12 -25.91 11.56
C PHE A 72 6.69 -27.33 11.19
N GLN A 73 5.68 -27.48 10.31
CA GLN A 73 5.19 -28.79 9.85
C GLN A 73 6.27 -29.62 9.14
N ARG A 74 7.30 -28.98 8.57
CA ARG A 74 8.41 -29.64 7.89
C ARG A 74 9.61 -29.89 8.81
N GLY A 75 9.47 -29.65 10.11
CA GLY A 75 10.55 -29.79 11.10
C GLY A 75 11.70 -28.80 10.90
N ARG A 76 11.47 -27.67 10.21
CA ARG A 76 12.49 -26.66 9.93
C ARG A 76 12.47 -25.57 11.00
N SER A 77 13.65 -25.14 11.42
CA SER A 77 13.77 -23.91 12.20
C SER A 77 13.42 -22.70 11.31
N THR A 78 12.54 -21.83 11.79
CA THR A 78 12.07 -20.65 11.06
C THR A 78 12.52 -19.38 11.79
N GLY A 79 13.20 -18.48 11.08
CA GLY A 79 13.59 -17.16 11.58
C GLY A 79 12.94 -16.04 10.77
N ALA A 80 12.71 -14.90 11.40
CA ALA A 80 12.18 -13.70 10.76
C ALA A 80 13.14 -12.52 10.98
N VAL A 81 13.37 -11.74 9.92
CA VAL A 81 14.16 -10.50 9.97
C VAL A 81 13.22 -9.34 9.67
N PHE A 82 13.07 -8.43 10.62
CA PHE A 82 12.24 -7.23 10.46
C PHE A 82 13.14 -6.04 10.11
N LEU A 83 12.92 -5.46 8.93
CA LEU A 83 13.67 -4.32 8.42
C LEU A 83 12.75 -3.09 8.41
N ASP A 84 13.22 -1.98 8.98
CA ASP A 84 12.54 -0.68 8.95
C ASP A 84 13.46 0.41 8.39
N ILE A 85 12.92 1.26 7.52
CA ILE A 85 13.66 2.32 6.83
C ILE A 85 13.24 3.66 7.42
N LYS A 86 14.10 4.24 8.29
CA LYS A 86 13.81 5.47 9.07
C LYS A 86 13.49 6.75 8.25
N LYS A 87 13.65 6.75 6.93
CA LYS A 87 13.60 7.96 6.09
C LYS A 87 13.10 7.71 4.66
N GLY A 88 11.94 7.06 4.52
CA GLY A 88 11.38 6.72 3.21
C GLY A 88 10.88 7.89 2.35
N PHE A 89 10.60 9.06 2.97
CA PHE A 89 9.99 10.21 2.29
C PHE A 89 10.71 11.52 2.60
N ARG A 90 11.97 11.67 2.19
CA ARG A 90 12.61 12.99 2.20
C ARG A 90 12.96 13.42 0.78
N GLN A 91 12.61 14.66 0.43
CA GLN A 91 13.21 15.34 -0.71
C GLN A 91 14.69 15.58 -0.39
N GLY A 92 15.58 15.11 -1.25
CA GLY A 92 16.95 15.58 -1.28
C GLY A 92 16.96 16.93 -1.98
N LEU A 93 16.86 18.01 -1.22
CA LEU A 93 17.24 19.34 -1.68
C LEU A 93 18.56 19.67 -1.01
N GLY A 94 19.62 19.64 -1.81
CA GLY A 94 20.83 20.43 -1.59
C GLY A 94 20.70 21.72 -2.38
#